data_AF-A0A1Y4AFE7-F1
#
_entry.id   AF-A0A1Y4AFE7-F1
#
_cell.length_a   1.000
_cell.length_b   1.000
_cell.length_c   1.000
_cell.angle_alpha   90.00
_cell.angle_beta   90.00
_cell.angle_gamma   90.00
#
_symmetry.space_group_name_H-M   'P 1'
#
loop_
_entity.id
_entity.type
_entity.pdbx_description
1 polymer ?
#
loop_
_entity_poly.entity_id
_entity_poly.type
_entity_poly.pdbx_seq_one_letter_code
_entity_poly.pdbx_strand_id
1 'polypeptide(L)'
;MQDSETEEIYIRDVKRLGGKGTGQTRSAGETVDAWYTPTGNLLELTFHEGVGNVTVYVLNGMNQCIASHSCNTTIESIVYMTVNMSEGDIYTIQIIGSNYEGFGTLNLM
;
A
#
# COMPACT_ATOMS: atom_id res chain seq x y z
N MET A 1 7.33 20.53 -19.53
CA MET A 1 6.65 20.21 -18.26
C MET A 1 6.62 18.70 -18.24
N GLN A 2 7.41 18.09 -17.37
CA GLN A 2 7.45 16.65 -17.22
C GLN A 2 6.14 16.31 -16.48
N ASP A 3 5.23 15.62 -17.16
CA ASP A 3 4.05 15.07 -16.49
C ASP A 3 4.59 14.18 -15.36
N SER A 4 4.31 14.53 -14.11
CA SER A 4 4.61 13.64 -13.00
C SER A 4 3.61 12.49 -13.10
N GLU A 5 3.98 11.43 -13.81
CA GLU A 5 3.13 10.28 -13.96
C GLU A 5 2.87 9.69 -12.56
N THR A 6 1.59 9.48 -12.25
CA THR A 6 1.19 8.75 -11.04
C THR A 6 1.73 7.33 -11.19
N GLU A 7 2.51 6.88 -10.20
CA GLU A 7 3.16 5.57 -10.18
C GLU A 7 2.26 4.54 -9.50
N GLU A 8 1.96 3.44 -10.19
CA GLU A 8 1.23 2.31 -9.63
C GLU A 8 2.14 1.45 -8.74
N ILE A 9 1.63 1.05 -7.59
CA ILE A 9 2.33 0.18 -6.62
C ILE A 9 1.57 -1.13 -6.52
N TYR A 10 2.16 -2.20 -7.05
CA TYR A 10 1.54 -3.52 -6.96
C TYR A 10 1.62 -4.07 -5.52
N ILE A 11 0.47 -4.18 -4.85
CA ILE A 11 0.37 -4.74 -3.50
C ILE A 11 0.14 -6.25 -3.59
N ARG A 12 1.07 -7.02 -3.02
CA ARG A 12 0.95 -8.46 -2.90
C ARG A 12 0.37 -8.85 -1.54
N ASP A 13 -0.72 -9.61 -1.57
CA ASP A 13 -1.27 -10.30 -0.39
C ASP A 13 -0.26 -11.33 0.18
N VAL A 14 0.13 -11.14 1.43
CA VAL A 14 0.91 -12.09 2.23
C VAL A 14 -0.01 -12.94 3.11
N LYS A 15 -1.06 -12.34 3.67
CA LYS A 15 -2.05 -12.99 4.54
C LYS A 15 -3.43 -12.39 4.29
N ARG A 16 -4.49 -13.22 4.35
CA ARG A 16 -5.90 -12.81 4.18
C ARG A 16 -6.84 -13.75 4.93
N LEU A 17 -7.82 -13.22 5.67
CA LEU A 17 -8.85 -14.03 6.33
C LEU A 17 -9.76 -14.72 5.30
N GLY A 18 -10.06 -16.01 5.51
CA GLY A 18 -10.82 -16.84 4.56
C GLY A 18 -9.95 -17.67 3.61
N GLY A 19 -8.66 -17.32 3.47
CA GLY A 19 -7.63 -18.16 2.87
C GLY A 19 -6.71 -18.71 3.95
N LYS A 20 -6.88 -19.98 4.35
CA LYS A 20 -5.91 -20.63 5.25
C LYS A 20 -4.53 -20.68 4.57
N GLY A 21 -3.66 -19.72 4.88
CA GLY A 21 -2.22 -19.80 4.59
C GLY A 21 -1.82 -19.78 3.12
N THR A 22 -2.68 -19.30 2.22
CA THR A 22 -2.36 -19.18 0.79
C THR A 22 -2.57 -17.73 0.39
N GLY A 23 -1.51 -17.06 -0.04
CA GLY A 23 -1.65 -15.78 -0.75
C GLY A 23 -2.64 -15.89 -1.92
N GLN A 24 -3.04 -14.75 -2.46
CA GLN A 24 -4.05 -14.61 -3.50
C GLN A 24 -3.93 -15.68 -4.61
N THR A 25 -5.02 -16.39 -4.92
CA THR A 25 -5.09 -17.24 -6.11
C THR A 25 -4.87 -16.37 -7.35
N ARG A 26 -4.15 -16.87 -8.36
CA ARG A 26 -3.78 -16.08 -9.56
C ARG A 26 -4.95 -15.44 -10.32
N SER A 27 -6.18 -15.90 -10.07
CA SER A 27 -7.41 -15.40 -10.71
C SER A 27 -8.27 -14.51 -9.81
N ALA A 28 -7.89 -14.31 -8.54
CA ALA A 28 -8.58 -13.36 -7.67
C ALA A 28 -8.12 -11.94 -8.02
N GLY A 29 -9.04 -10.99 -8.05
CA GLY A 29 -8.70 -9.56 -8.17
C GLY A 29 -7.89 -9.07 -6.97
N GLU A 30 -7.15 -7.98 -7.16
CA GLU A 30 -6.31 -7.36 -6.13
C GLU A 30 -7.15 -6.98 -4.91
N THR A 31 -6.62 -7.20 -3.71
CA THR A 31 -7.29 -6.74 -2.48
C THR A 31 -7.09 -5.23 -2.28
N VAL A 32 -5.94 -4.71 -2.71
CA VAL A 32 -5.58 -3.31 -2.56
C VAL A 32 -4.95 -2.81 -3.84
N ASP A 33 -5.52 -1.78 -4.44
CA ASP A 33 -4.83 -0.99 -5.44
C ASP A 33 -4.10 0.16 -4.73
N ALA A 34 -2.92 0.55 -5.22
CA ALA A 34 -2.15 1.63 -4.64
C ALA A 34 -1.43 2.47 -5.69
N TRP A 35 -1.40 3.79 -5.47
CA TRP A 35 -0.76 4.74 -6.35
C TRP A 35 -0.01 5.82 -5.57
N TYR A 36 1.10 6.29 -6.11
CA TYR A 36 1.82 7.45 -5.61
C TYR A 36 1.88 8.54 -6.67
N THR A 37 1.49 9.75 -6.29
CA THR A 37 1.60 10.94 -7.14
C THR A 37 2.69 11.86 -6.58
N PRO A 38 3.86 11.96 -7.26
CA PRO A 38 4.96 12.80 -6.80
C PRO A 38 4.58 14.28 -6.68
N THR A 39 3.80 14.80 -7.63
CA THR A 39 3.25 16.16 -7.55
C THR A 39 2.16 16.23 -6.49
N GLY A 40 2.56 16.47 -5.24
CA GLY A 40 1.67 16.51 -4.09
C GLY A 40 2.05 15.54 -2.97
N ASN A 41 3.08 14.71 -3.18
CA ASN A 41 3.54 13.72 -2.20
C ASN A 41 2.39 12.83 -1.70
N LEU A 42 1.51 12.38 -2.60
CA LEU A 42 0.26 11.72 -2.22
C LEU A 42 0.36 10.21 -2.51
N LEU A 43 0.23 9.41 -1.46
CA LEU A 43 0.03 7.97 -1.54
C LEU A 43 -1.47 7.68 -1.33
N GLU A 44 -2.08 6.98 -2.27
CA GLU A 44 -3.47 6.53 -2.26
C GLU A 44 -3.53 5.02 -2.23
N LEU A 45 -4.36 4.44 -1.35
CA LEU A 45 -4.65 3.00 -1.32
C LEU A 45 -6.16 2.79 -1.33
N THR A 46 -6.66 1.92 -2.21
CA THR A 46 -8.07 1.51 -2.28
C THR A 46 -8.20 0.05 -1.92
N PHE A 47 -8.89 -0.26 -0.82
CA PHE A 47 -9.21 -1.61 -0.39
C PHE A 47 -10.54 -2.07 -1.04
N HIS A 48 -10.48 -3.11 -1.87
CA HIS A 48 -11.65 -3.66 -2.56
C HIS A 48 -12.54 -4.54 -1.67
N GLU A 49 -12.04 -4.90 -0.49
CA GLU A 49 -12.80 -5.60 0.53
C GLU A 49 -12.41 -5.13 1.94
N GLY A 50 -13.37 -5.21 2.87
CA GLY A 50 -13.15 -4.87 4.27
C GLY A 50 -12.40 -5.98 5.00
N VAL A 51 -11.08 -5.82 5.14
CA VAL A 51 -10.19 -6.75 5.85
C VAL A 51 -10.07 -6.47 7.36
N GLY A 52 -10.79 -5.46 7.86
CA GLY A 52 -10.81 -5.04 9.26
C GLY A 52 -9.78 -3.94 9.57
N ASN A 53 -9.31 -3.92 10.82
CA ASN A 53 -8.30 -2.95 11.27
C ASN A 53 -6.93 -3.26 10.67
N VAL A 54 -6.33 -2.26 10.05
CA VAL A 54 -4.98 -2.33 9.47
C VAL A 54 -4.17 -1.08 9.83
N THR A 55 -2.85 -1.21 9.79
CA THR A 55 -1.92 -0.09 9.74
C THR A 55 -1.12 -0.17 8.45
N VAL A 56 -1.18 0.90 7.67
CA VAL A 56 -0.32 1.14 6.50
C VAL A 56 0.96 1.80 6.99
N TYR A 57 2.10 1.28 6.58
CA TYR A 57 3.43 1.82 6.84
C TYR A 57 4.11 2.10 5.51
N VAL A 58 4.82 3.23 5.44
CA VAL A 58 5.77 3.53 4.37
C VAL A 58 7.17 3.46 4.95
N LEU A 59 7.98 2.56 4.40
CA LEU A 59 9.37 2.38 4.79
C LEU A 59 10.28 2.89 3.67
N ASN A 60 11.37 3.59 4.02
CA ASN A 60 12.43 3.94 3.07
C ASN A 60 13.36 2.74 2.80
N GLY A 61 14.34 2.91 1.91
CA GLY A 61 15.31 1.86 1.55
C GLY A 61 16.18 1.35 2.71
N MET A 62 16.18 2.02 3.86
CA MET A 62 16.82 1.59 5.10
C MET A 62 15.86 0.86 6.05
N ASN A 63 14.64 0.52 5.59
CA ASN A 63 13.54 -0.04 6.37
C ASN A 63 13.08 0.85 7.55
N GLN A 64 13.32 2.16 7.48
CA GLN A 64 12.82 3.10 8.48
C GLN A 64 11.41 3.55 8.10
N CYS A 65 10.48 3.49 9.05
CA CYS A 65 9.13 4.00 8.87
C CYS A 65 9.16 5.53 8.78
N ILE A 66 8.79 6.06 7.60
CA ILE A 66 8.72 7.50 7.33
C ILE A 66 7.29 8.05 7.40
N ALA A 67 6.28 7.18 7.29
CA ALA A 67 4.88 7.51 7.49
C ALA A 67 4.07 6.27 7.89
N SER A 68 3.01 6.46 8.66
CA SER A 68 2.04 5.39 8.96
C SER A 68 0.63 5.93 9.13
N HIS A 69 -0.35 5.08 8.86
CA HIS A 69 -1.77 5.41 9.00
C HIS A 69 -2.55 4.16 9.41
N SER A 70 -3.34 4.26 10.49
CA SER A 70 -4.18 3.16 10.97
C SER A 70 -5.64 3.46 10.69
N CYS A 71 -6.35 2.51 10.06
CA CYS A 71 -7.76 2.63 9.74
C CYS A 71 -8.50 1.29 9.90
N ASN A 72 -9.83 1.36 9.86
CA ASN A 72 -10.68 0.17 9.73
C ASN A 72 -11.27 0.12 8.34
N THR A 73 -10.81 -0.83 7.52
CA THR A 73 -11.19 -0.98 6.11
C THR A 73 -12.65 -1.37 5.89
N THR A 74 -13.37 -1.81 6.93
CA THR A 74 -14.83 -2.03 6.84
C THR A 74 -15.63 -0.73 6.94
N ILE A 75 -14.97 0.37 7.31
CA ILE A 75 -15.58 1.71 7.49
C ILE A 75 -14.97 2.69 6.48
N GLU A 76 -13.65 2.62 6.29
CA GLU A 76 -12.86 3.50 5.42
C GLU A 76 -12.09 2.64 4.42
N SER A 77 -12.62 2.52 3.19
CA SER A 77 -12.02 1.69 2.15
C SER A 77 -10.93 2.39 1.34
N ILE A 78 -10.70 3.68 1.55
CA ILE A 78 -9.69 4.47 0.83
C ILE A 78 -8.84 5.22 1.84
N VAL A 79 -7.52 5.11 1.69
CA VAL A 79 -6.53 5.78 2.55
C VAL A 79 -5.73 6.76 1.70
N TYR A 80 -5.62 7.99 2.19
CA TYR A 80 -4.76 9.03 1.63
C TYR A 80 -3.67 9.40 2.63
N MET A 81 -2.41 9.35 2.20
CA MET A 81 -1.26 9.71 3.02
C MET A 81 -0.38 10.72 2.28
N THR A 82 -0.06 11.83 2.95
CA THR A 82 1.00 12.73 2.46
C THR A 82 2.36 12.18 2.90
N VAL A 83 3.17 11.71 1.96
CA VAL A 83 4.47 11.08 2.21
C VAL A 83 5.48 11.61 1.22
N ASN A 84 6.56 12.20 1.73
CA ASN A 84 7.64 12.70 0.90
C ASN A 84 8.56 11.54 0.50
N MET A 85 8.54 11.18 -0.78
CA MET A 85 9.40 10.18 -1.38
C MET A 85 10.23 10.83 -2.49
N SER A 86 11.53 10.56 -2.51
CA SER A 86 12.50 11.15 -3.42
C SER A 86 12.72 10.26 -4.65
N GLU A 87 12.91 10.89 -5.81
CA GLU A 87 13.43 10.19 -7.00
C GLU A 87 14.79 9.54 -6.71
N GLY A 88 15.01 8.35 -7.28
CA GLY A 88 16.21 7.54 -7.09
C GLY A 88 16.21 6.65 -5.84
N ASP A 89 15.20 6.78 -4.97
CA ASP A 89 15.05 5.95 -3.77
C ASP A 89 14.04 4.81 -3.95
N ILE A 90 14.15 3.82 -3.06
CA ILE A 90 13.25 2.67 -2.98
C ILE A 90 12.39 2.79 -1.72
N TYR A 91 11.10 2.55 -1.87
CA TYR A 91 10.12 2.58 -0.79
C TYR A 91 9.35 1.27 -0.72
N THR A 92 8.93 0.94 0.48
CA THR A 92 8.10 -0.23 0.78
C THR A 92 6.80 0.23 1.41
N ILE A 93 5.69 -0.22 0.85
CA ILE A 93 4.37 -0.04 1.44
C ILE A 93 4.01 -1.35 2.13
N GLN A 94 3.89 -1.32 3.45
CA GLN A 94 3.56 -2.48 4.26
C GLN A 94 2.22 -2.27 4.95
N ILE A 95 1.27 -3.18 4.74
CA ILE A 95 -0.05 -3.13 5.36
C ILE A 95 -0.13 -4.28 6.35
N ILE A 96 -0.39 -3.98 7.63
CA ILE A 96 -0.42 -4.99 8.70
C ILE A 96 -1.74 -4.90 9.45
N GLY A 97 -2.49 -5.98 9.47
CA GLY A 97 -3.68 -6.18 10.29
C GLY A 97 -3.68 -7.57 10.94
N SER A 98 -4.59 -7.78 11.88
CA SER A 98 -4.77 -9.10 12.50
C SER A 98 -5.11 -10.19 11.48
N ASN A 99 -5.72 -9.78 10.37
CA ASN A 99 -6.38 -10.63 9.39
C ASN A 99 -5.87 -10.47 7.97
N TYR A 100 -5.04 -9.46 7.73
CA TYR A 100 -4.50 -9.13 6.42
C TYR A 100 -3.08 -8.62 6.55
N GLU A 101 -2.19 -9.08 5.66
CA GLU A 101 -0.86 -8.52 5.48
C GLU A 101 -0.62 -8.35 3.99
N GLY A 102 -0.18 -7.17 3.59
CA GLY A 102 0.09 -6.82 2.20
C GLY A 102 1.42 -6.08 2.07
N PHE A 103 2.09 -6.25 0.93
CA PHE A 103 3.39 -5.64 0.68
C PHE A 103 3.53 -5.18 -0.77
N GLY A 104 3.97 -3.94 -0.97
CA GLY A 104 4.37 -3.40 -2.28
C GLY A 104 5.69 -2.67 -2.20
N THR A 105 6.37 -2.57 -3.34
CA THR A 105 7.62 -1.80 -3.47
C THR A 105 7.44 -0.77 -4.57
N LEU A 106 7.93 0.44 -4.33
CA LEU A 106 7.99 1.52 -5.30
C LEU A 106 9.45 1.93 -5.49
N ASN A 107 9.92 1.89 -6.73
CA ASN A 107 11.19 2.48 -7.13
C ASN A 107 10.86 3.77 -7.90
N LEU A 108 11.11 4.92 -7.30
CA LEU A 108 10.91 6.20 -7.98
C LEU A 108 12.10 6.44 -8.91
N MET A 109 11.85 6.48 -10.22
CA MET A 109 12.88 6.65 -11.25
C MET A 109 12.92 8.07 -11.80
#